data_AF-A0A1G5BB65-F1
#
_entry.id   AF-A0A1G5BB65-F1
#
_cell.length_a   1.000
_cell.length_b   1.000
_cell.length_c   1.000
_cell.angle_alpha   90.00
_cell.angle_beta   90.00
_cell.angle_gamma   90.00
#
_symmetry.space_group_name_H-M   'P 1'
#
loop_
_entity.id
_entity.type
_entity.pdbx_description
1 polymer ?
#
loop_
_entity_poly.entity_id
_entity_poly.type
_entity_poly.pdbx_seq_one_letter_code
_entity_poly.pdbx_strand_id
1 'polypeptide(L)'
;MSLKDTFTPDEEYVRDQTENTTTDDVDKVIKREGKISFIMSTVKVLKKYYKLFDVMMMMIKDYRKGIYTAVPWFTIAAIGGALLYVLSPFDLIPDFIPGLGYLDDMTVMTIVVGWIDSDLHKYLDWKLSHNLTTPDEIETLEQAK
;
A
#
# COMPACT_ATOMS: atom_id res chain seq x y z
N MET A 1 -9.13 25.99 51.33
CA MET A 1 -9.56 25.38 50.05
C MET A 1 -8.35 25.39 49.13
N SER A 2 -7.82 24.21 48.76
CA SER A 2 -6.53 24.05 48.07
C SER A 2 -6.74 23.41 46.71
N LEU A 3 -6.07 23.95 45.69
CA LEU A 3 -6.22 23.67 44.26
C LEU A 3 -5.59 22.34 43.80
N LYS A 4 -5.78 21.25 44.56
CA LYS A 4 -5.26 19.91 44.19
C LYS A 4 -6.32 18.90 43.78
N ASP A 5 -7.59 19.20 43.99
CA ASP A 5 -8.70 18.25 43.74
C ASP A 5 -9.31 18.39 42.33
N THR A 6 -8.61 19.05 41.39
CA THR A 6 -9.16 19.37 40.05
C THR A 6 -8.40 18.71 38.89
N PHE A 7 -7.38 17.90 39.17
CA PHE A 7 -6.54 17.32 38.10
C PHE A 7 -6.00 15.92 38.43
N THR A 8 -6.83 15.08 39.03
CA THR A 8 -6.62 13.62 39.00
C THR A 8 -7.89 13.03 38.41
N PRO A 9 -7.85 12.49 37.18
CA PRO A 9 -9.00 11.74 36.67
C PRO A 9 -9.27 10.59 37.64
N ASP A 10 -10.44 10.58 38.26
CA ASP A 10 -10.86 9.50 39.15
C ASP A 10 -10.80 8.18 38.37
N GLU A 11 -10.16 7.15 38.93
CA GLU A 11 -10.01 5.82 38.29
C GLU A 11 -11.36 5.18 37.91
N GLU A 12 -12.46 5.68 38.46
CA GLU A 12 -13.84 5.30 38.16
C GLU A 12 -14.33 5.84 36.79
N TYR A 13 -13.76 6.95 36.29
CA TYR A 13 -14.05 7.50 34.95
C TYR A 13 -13.27 6.79 33.82
N VAL A 14 -12.21 6.07 34.17
CA VAL A 14 -11.38 5.28 33.24
C VAL A 14 -11.91 3.85 33.07
N ARG A 15 -12.94 3.47 33.83
CA ARG A 15 -13.51 2.12 33.86
C ARG A 15 -14.90 1.96 33.23
N ASP A 16 -15.41 2.97 32.53
CA ASP A 16 -16.71 2.92 31.82
C ASP A 16 -16.60 3.12 30.29
N GLN A 17 -15.38 3.16 29.73
CA GLN A 17 -15.13 3.35 28.29
C GLN A 17 -14.01 2.47 27.73
N THR A 18 -13.75 1.30 28.32
CA THR A 18 -12.71 0.38 27.82
C THR A 18 -13.13 -1.09 27.76
N GLU A 19 -14.43 -1.34 27.68
CA GLU A 19 -14.96 -2.68 27.46
C GLU A 19 -16.36 -2.56 26.86
N ASN A 20 -16.48 -2.09 25.60
CA ASN A 20 -17.64 -2.28 24.69
C ASN A 20 -17.56 -1.42 23.40
N THR A 21 -16.52 -1.62 22.59
CA THR A 21 -16.50 -1.19 21.18
C THR A 21 -15.60 -2.20 20.47
N THR A 22 -16.08 -3.29 19.89
CA THR A 22 -16.91 -3.32 18.67
C THR A 22 -17.31 -4.79 18.45
N THR A 23 -18.35 -5.26 19.13
CA THR A 23 -18.95 -6.58 18.81
C THR A 23 -20.46 -6.47 18.63
N ASP A 24 -21.14 -5.59 19.37
CA ASP A 24 -22.58 -5.34 19.18
C ASP A 24 -22.91 -4.47 17.94
N ASP A 25 -21.94 -3.73 17.40
CA ASP A 25 -22.09 -3.11 16.07
C ASP A 25 -21.85 -4.11 14.93
N VAL A 26 -21.21 -5.26 15.21
CA VAL A 26 -20.88 -6.27 14.20
C VAL A 26 -22.16 -6.95 13.68
N ASP A 27 -23.16 -7.16 14.54
CA ASP A 27 -24.45 -7.75 14.15
C ASP A 27 -25.36 -6.78 13.36
N LYS A 28 -25.20 -5.46 13.55
CA LYS A 28 -25.83 -4.46 12.65
C LYS A 28 -25.12 -4.37 11.30
N VAL A 29 -23.84 -4.69 11.25
CA VAL A 29 -23.02 -4.70 10.02
C VAL A 29 -23.31 -5.94 9.16
N ILE A 30 -23.66 -7.08 9.76
CA ILE A 30 -24.03 -8.33 9.05
C ILE A 30 -25.32 -8.19 8.23
N LYS A 31 -26.25 -7.29 8.57
CA LYS A 31 -27.42 -6.98 7.72
C LYS A 31 -27.09 -6.22 6.42
N ARG A 32 -25.80 -5.96 6.12
CA ARG A 32 -25.29 -5.31 4.90
C ARG A 32 -24.26 -6.18 4.16
N GLU A 33 -24.52 -7.48 4.00
CA GLU A 33 -23.61 -8.46 3.36
C GLU A 33 -23.01 -8.00 2.01
N GLY A 34 -23.76 -7.21 1.23
CA GLY A 34 -23.29 -6.69 -0.06
C GLY A 34 -22.18 -5.63 -0.01
N LYS A 35 -21.99 -4.89 1.10
CA LYS A 35 -20.96 -3.83 1.20
C LYS A 35 -19.64 -4.33 1.79
N ILE A 36 -19.68 -5.38 2.61
CA ILE A 36 -18.49 -5.90 3.29
C ILE A 36 -17.54 -6.58 2.30
N SER A 37 -18.08 -7.37 1.36
CA SER A 37 -17.28 -8.00 0.31
C SER A 37 -16.58 -6.97 -0.59
N PHE A 38 -17.24 -5.84 -0.87
CA PHE A 38 -16.69 -4.73 -1.65
C PHE A 38 -15.58 -3.99 -0.91
N ILE A 39 -15.73 -3.74 0.39
CA ILE A 39 -14.67 -3.12 1.20
C ILE A 39 -13.49 -4.09 1.34
N MET A 40 -13.75 -5.38 1.57
CA MET A 40 -12.69 -6.38 1.64
C MET A 40 -11.93 -6.51 0.32
N SER A 41 -12.62 -6.50 -0.83
CA SER A 41 -11.97 -6.54 -2.15
C SER A 41 -11.17 -5.27 -2.40
N THR A 42 -11.68 -4.10 -2.03
CA THR A 42 -10.96 -2.81 -2.13
C THR A 42 -9.69 -2.83 -1.28
N VAL A 43 -9.75 -3.30 -0.03
CA VAL A 43 -8.57 -3.45 0.85
C VAL A 43 -7.56 -4.44 0.27
N LYS A 44 -8.01 -5.57 -0.29
CA LYS A 44 -7.12 -6.54 -0.96
C LYS A 44 -6.42 -5.92 -2.17
N VAL A 45 -7.17 -5.20 -3.01
CA VAL A 45 -6.65 -4.50 -4.18
C VAL A 45 -5.61 -3.46 -3.75
N LEU A 46 -5.91 -2.66 -2.73
CA LEU A 46 -4.99 -1.68 -2.17
C LEU A 46 -3.72 -2.35 -1.62
N LYS A 47 -3.85 -3.45 -0.87
CA LYS A 47 -2.69 -4.23 -0.38
C LYS A 47 -1.84 -4.76 -1.54
N LYS A 48 -2.44 -5.18 -2.66
CA LYS A 48 -1.73 -5.60 -3.86
C LYS A 48 -0.92 -4.45 -4.47
N TYR A 49 -1.50 -3.24 -4.56
CA TYR A 49 -0.80 -2.06 -5.08
C TYR A 49 0.37 -1.64 -4.18
N TYR A 50 0.18 -1.61 -2.86
CA TYR A 50 1.27 -1.29 -1.93
C TYR A 50 2.45 -2.25 -2.05
N LYS A 51 2.18 -3.57 -2.18
CA LYS A 51 3.25 -4.55 -2.40
C LYS A 51 3.99 -4.32 -3.71
N LEU A 52 3.27 -4.04 -4.79
CA LEU A 52 3.88 -3.78 -6.08
C LEU A 52 4.80 -2.56 -6.02
N PHE A 53 4.38 -1.52 -5.30
CA PHE A 53 5.21 -0.36 -4.98
C PHE A 53 6.48 -0.74 -4.24
N ASP A 54 6.39 -1.60 -3.22
CA ASP A 54 7.56 -2.07 -2.49
C ASP A 54 8.53 -2.84 -3.39
N VAL A 55 8.04 -3.76 -4.23
CA VAL A 55 8.86 -4.51 -5.20
C VAL A 55 9.58 -3.56 -6.16
N MET A 56 8.86 -2.59 -6.72
CA MET A 56 9.40 -1.54 -7.59
C MET A 56 10.52 -0.74 -6.91
N MET A 57 10.31 -0.34 -5.66
CA MET A 57 11.30 0.36 -4.85
C MET A 57 12.54 -0.49 -4.57
N MET A 58 12.35 -1.77 -4.25
CA MET A 58 13.46 -2.69 -4.04
C MET A 58 14.29 -2.86 -5.31
N MET A 59 13.64 -3.00 -6.48
CA MET A 59 14.31 -3.16 -7.77
C MET A 59 15.19 -1.94 -8.10
N ILE A 60 14.68 -0.72 -7.89
CA ILE A 60 15.47 0.50 -8.06
C ILE A 60 16.67 0.53 -7.11
N LYS A 61 16.49 0.16 -5.85
CA LYS A 61 17.59 0.12 -4.86
C LYS A 61 18.68 -0.84 -5.29
N ASP A 62 18.33 -2.04 -5.75
CA ASP A 62 19.28 -3.07 -6.17
C ASP A 62 19.96 -2.72 -7.51
N TYR A 63 19.23 -2.09 -8.43
CA TYR A 63 19.77 -1.53 -9.65
C TYR A 63 20.79 -0.42 -9.37
N ARG A 64 20.46 0.52 -8.47
CA ARG A 64 21.37 1.62 -8.08
C ARG A 64 22.62 1.11 -7.36
N LYS A 65 22.51 0.03 -6.59
CA LYS A 65 23.68 -0.63 -5.95
C LYS A 65 24.52 -1.45 -6.95
N GLY A 66 24.05 -1.64 -8.18
CA GLY A 66 24.71 -2.46 -9.20
C GLY A 66 24.63 -3.97 -8.92
N ILE A 67 23.79 -4.40 -7.99
CA ILE A 67 23.63 -5.83 -7.62
C ILE A 67 22.70 -6.53 -8.62
N TYR A 68 21.71 -5.81 -9.15
CA TYR A 68 20.79 -6.30 -10.17
C TYR A 68 20.77 -5.38 -11.39
N THR A 69 21.44 -5.79 -12.46
CA THR A 69 21.50 -5.03 -13.73
C THR A 69 20.89 -5.80 -14.91
N ALA A 70 20.36 -7.00 -14.67
CA ALA A 70 19.75 -7.89 -15.66
C ALA A 70 18.32 -7.44 -16.04
N VAL A 71 18.12 -6.14 -16.24
CA VAL A 71 16.86 -5.51 -16.59
C VAL A 71 17.10 -4.42 -17.65
N PRO A 72 16.20 -4.28 -18.64
CA PRO A 72 16.24 -3.15 -19.56
C PRO A 72 16.21 -1.81 -18.80
N TRP A 73 17.02 -0.84 -19.24
CA TRP A 73 17.02 0.49 -18.64
C TRP A 73 15.65 1.18 -18.73
N PHE A 74 14.87 0.88 -19.77
CA PHE A 74 13.50 1.35 -19.94
C PHE A 74 12.58 0.93 -18.79
N THR A 75 12.76 -0.28 -18.23
CA THR A 75 11.99 -0.77 -17.10
C THR A 75 12.26 0.07 -15.85
N ILE A 76 13.53 0.39 -15.60
CA ILE A 76 13.92 1.27 -14.48
C ILE A 76 13.36 2.69 -14.68
N ALA A 77 13.41 3.22 -15.91
CA ALA A 77 12.82 4.51 -16.24
C ALA A 77 11.29 4.52 -16.06
N ALA A 78 10.60 3.46 -16.48
CA ALA A 78 9.16 3.29 -16.33
C ALA A 78 8.74 3.19 -14.86
N ILE A 79 9.47 2.42 -14.05
CA ILE A 79 9.25 2.36 -12.61
C ILE A 79 9.50 3.72 -11.97
N GLY A 80 10.59 4.39 -12.32
CA GLY A 80 10.90 5.73 -11.84
C GLY A 80 9.79 6.74 -12.17
N GLY A 81 9.27 6.71 -13.39
CA GLY A 81 8.14 7.53 -13.83
C GLY A 81 6.86 7.23 -13.06
N ALA A 82 6.51 5.96 -12.88
CA ALA A 82 5.33 5.54 -12.12
C ALA A 82 5.43 5.90 -10.62
N LEU A 83 6.60 5.77 -10.01
CA LEU A 83 6.80 6.17 -8.61
C LEU A 83 6.77 7.69 -8.44
N LEU A 84 7.36 8.44 -9.37
CA LEU A 84 7.32 9.90 -9.36
C LEU A 84 5.88 10.41 -9.51
N TYR A 85 5.08 9.72 -10.33
CA TYR A 85 3.64 9.95 -10.46
C TYR A 85 2.89 9.72 -9.13
N VAL A 86 3.14 8.60 -8.45
CA VAL A 86 2.49 8.27 -7.16
C VAL A 86 2.93 9.21 -6.03
N LEU A 87 4.22 9.60 -5.99
CA LEU A 87 4.78 10.46 -4.95
C LEU A 87 4.47 11.95 -5.13
N SER A 88 4.18 12.38 -6.36
CA SER A 88 3.77 13.73 -6.67
C SER A 88 2.35 13.74 -7.27
N PRO A 89 1.29 13.67 -6.45
CA PRO A 89 -0.09 13.71 -6.92
C PRO A 89 -0.51 15.04 -7.58
N PHE A 90 0.42 15.95 -7.87
CA PHE A 90 0.16 17.32 -8.32
C PHE A 90 0.66 17.65 -9.75
N ASP A 91 1.49 16.82 -10.39
CA ASP A 91 2.41 17.36 -11.42
C ASP A 91 2.06 17.11 -12.90
N LEU A 92 0.86 16.58 -13.23
CA LEU A 92 0.48 16.38 -14.65
C LEU A 92 -0.90 16.91 -15.06
N ILE A 93 -1.78 17.23 -14.11
CA ILE A 93 -3.10 17.82 -14.43
C ILE A 93 -3.39 18.92 -13.41
N PRO A 94 -3.04 20.19 -13.70
CA PRO A 94 -3.60 21.31 -12.99
C PRO A 94 -5.07 21.49 -13.44
N ASP A 95 -5.98 20.75 -12.79
CA ASP A 95 -7.31 21.20 -12.32
C ASP A 95 -8.34 20.05 -12.16
N PHE A 96 -8.80 19.87 -10.91
CA PHE A 96 -10.22 20.02 -10.54
C PHE A 96 -11.34 19.55 -11.50
N ILE A 97 -11.34 18.28 -11.97
CA ILE A 97 -12.58 17.66 -12.49
C ILE A 97 -13.14 16.65 -11.49
N PRO A 98 -14.15 17.03 -10.68
CA PRO A 98 -14.86 16.09 -9.82
C PRO A 98 -15.47 14.96 -10.66
N GLY A 99 -14.99 13.73 -10.47
CA GLY A 99 -15.56 12.52 -11.08
C GLY A 99 -14.74 11.84 -12.17
N LEU A 100 -13.61 12.42 -12.65
CA LEU A 100 -12.79 11.81 -13.71
C LEU A 100 -11.31 11.56 -13.35
N GLY A 101 -10.79 12.15 -12.27
CA GLY A 101 -9.35 12.09 -11.94
C GLY A 101 -8.80 10.69 -11.63
N TYR A 102 -9.60 9.78 -11.05
CA TYR A 102 -9.09 8.46 -10.61
C TYR A 102 -8.86 7.47 -11.76
N LEU A 103 -9.51 7.68 -12.91
CA LEU A 103 -9.47 6.70 -14.01
C LEU A 103 -8.14 6.78 -14.79
N ASP A 104 -7.58 7.97 -14.93
CA ASP A 104 -6.34 8.19 -15.68
C ASP A 104 -5.13 7.61 -14.92
N ASP A 105 -5.02 7.88 -13.61
CA ASP A 105 -4.01 7.32 -12.71
C ASP A 105 -3.97 5.79 -12.75
N MET A 106 -5.15 5.17 -12.67
CA MET A 106 -5.28 3.71 -12.70
C MET A 106 -4.90 3.14 -14.07
N THR A 107 -5.23 3.84 -15.15
CA THR A 107 -4.94 3.40 -16.51
C THR A 107 -3.43 3.44 -16.79
N VAL A 108 -2.76 4.53 -16.42
CA VAL A 108 -1.30 4.65 -16.55
C VAL A 108 -0.60 3.59 -15.71
N MET A 109 -1.03 3.41 -14.45
CA MET A 109 -0.46 2.37 -13.58
C MET A 109 -0.65 0.97 -14.17
N THR A 110 -1.85 0.64 -14.65
CA THR A 110 -2.14 -0.67 -15.26
C THR A 110 -1.32 -0.91 -16.52
N ILE A 111 -1.14 0.10 -17.39
CA ILE A 111 -0.34 -0.02 -18.61
C ILE A 111 1.14 -0.21 -18.27
N VAL A 112 1.69 0.63 -17.40
CA VAL A 112 3.11 0.54 -17.00
C VAL A 112 3.37 -0.80 -16.36
N VAL A 113 2.55 -1.19 -15.38
CA VAL A 113 2.64 -2.49 -14.72
C VAL A 113 2.56 -3.61 -15.75
N GLY A 114 1.60 -3.58 -16.68
CA GLY A 114 1.48 -4.58 -17.74
C GLY A 114 2.73 -4.70 -18.62
N TRP A 115 3.46 -3.61 -18.87
CA TRP A 115 4.70 -3.63 -19.64
C TRP A 115 5.90 -4.15 -18.85
N ILE A 116 5.99 -3.81 -17.56
CA ILE A 116 7.13 -4.20 -16.72
C ILE A 116 6.88 -5.49 -15.92
N ASP A 117 5.68 -6.05 -15.97
CA ASP A 117 5.25 -7.19 -15.17
C ASP A 117 6.22 -8.37 -15.31
N SER A 118 6.58 -8.70 -16.55
CA SER A 118 7.54 -9.78 -16.82
C SER A 118 8.93 -9.52 -16.25
N ASP A 119 9.36 -8.26 -16.18
CA ASP A 119 10.67 -7.91 -15.61
C ASP A 119 10.63 -7.87 -14.08
N LEU A 120 9.50 -7.43 -13.48
CA LEU A 120 9.27 -7.52 -12.05
C LEU A 120 9.27 -8.98 -11.59
N HIS A 121 8.63 -9.89 -12.32
CA HIS A 121 8.65 -11.32 -12.02
C HIS A 121 10.06 -11.91 -12.09
N LYS A 122 10.85 -11.60 -13.13
CA LYS A 122 12.25 -12.02 -13.22
C LYS A 122 13.07 -11.52 -12.04
N TYR A 123 12.84 -10.27 -11.62
CA TYR A 123 13.50 -9.69 -10.46
C TYR A 123 13.08 -10.38 -9.15
N LEU A 124 11.79 -10.69 -8.98
CA LEU A 124 11.28 -11.45 -7.83
C LEU A 124 11.94 -12.84 -7.74
N ASP A 125 11.98 -13.58 -8.85
CA ASP A 125 12.63 -14.89 -8.92
C ASP A 125 14.12 -14.82 -8.62
N TRP A 126 14.80 -13.81 -9.17
CA TRP A 126 16.20 -13.56 -8.88
C TRP A 126 16.42 -13.24 -7.39
N LYS A 127 15.61 -12.35 -6.82
CA LYS A 127 15.79 -11.89 -5.45
C LYS A 127 15.51 -12.98 -4.42
N LEU A 128 14.47 -13.79 -4.64
CA LEU A 128 14.17 -14.97 -3.82
C LEU A 128 15.25 -16.04 -3.92
N SER A 129 15.84 -16.28 -5.10
CA SER A 129 16.90 -17.29 -5.27
C SER A 129 18.23 -16.92 -4.62
N HIS A 130 18.47 -15.64 -4.33
CA HIS A 130 19.76 -15.17 -3.80
C HIS A 130 19.76 -14.93 -2.27
N ASN A 131 18.66 -15.17 -1.56
CA ASN A 131 18.51 -14.90 -0.11
C ASN A 131 18.99 -13.49 0.30
N LEU A 132 18.86 -12.50 -0.58
CA LEU A 132 19.28 -11.11 -0.35
C LEU A 132 18.19 -10.27 0.33
N THR A 133 17.11 -10.92 0.76
CA THR A 133 15.90 -10.31 1.32
C THR A 133 15.79 -10.53 2.81
N THR A 134 15.29 -9.52 3.52
CA THR A 134 14.87 -9.70 4.93
C THR A 134 13.58 -10.53 5.01
N PRO A 135 13.25 -11.12 6.17
CA PRO A 135 11.99 -11.86 6.34
C PRO A 135 10.73 -11.06 5.95
N ASP A 136 10.70 -9.76 6.27
CA ASP A 136 9.60 -8.86 5.91
C ASP A 136 9.51 -8.66 4.38
N GLU A 137 10.66 -8.59 3.71
CA GLU A 137 10.70 -8.49 2.26
C GLU A 137 10.25 -9.81 1.62
N ILE A 138 10.64 -10.97 2.15
CA ILE A 138 10.20 -12.29 1.65
C ILE A 138 8.67 -12.41 1.68
N GLU A 139 8.03 -12.04 2.79
CA GLU A 139 6.55 -12.04 2.87
C GLU A 139 5.94 -11.13 1.79
N THR A 140 6.55 -9.98 1.56
CA THR A 140 6.11 -9.03 0.52
C THR A 140 6.25 -9.63 -0.88
N LEU A 141 7.36 -10.34 -1.16
CA LEU A 141 7.64 -10.96 -2.47
C LEU A 141 6.76 -12.18 -2.74
N GLU A 142 6.59 -13.08 -1.76
CA GLU A 142 5.77 -14.29 -1.93
C GLU A 142 4.31 -13.94 -2.19
N GLN A 143 3.81 -12.88 -1.56
CA GLN A 143 2.43 -12.43 -1.76
C GLN A 143 2.26 -11.46 -2.94
N ALA A 144 3.34 -11.15 -3.67
CA ALA A 144 3.33 -10.34 -4.90
C ALA A 144 3.38 -11.19 -6.17
N LYS A 145 3.81 -12.47 -6.08
CA LYS A 145 3.52 -13.51 -7.07
C LYS A 145 2.01 -13.81 -7.13
#